data_AF-A0A4X2KZA6-F1
#
_entry.id   AF-A0A4X2KZA6-F1
#
_cell.length_a   1.000
_cell.length_b   1.000
_cell.length_c   1.000
_cell.angle_alpha   90.00
_cell.angle_beta   90.00
_cell.angle_gamma   90.00
#
_symmetry.space_group_name_H-M   'P 1'
#
loop_
_entity.id
_entity.type
_entity.pdbx_description
1 polymer ?
#
loop_
_entity_poly.entity_id
_entity_poly.type
_entity_poly.pdbx_seq_one_letter_code
_entity_poly.pdbx_strand_id
1 'polypeptide(L)'
;MFWKFDLHTSSHIDTLLQRDDLVLAQLLDEEDVLQECKVPHPKLLDYLLRVSCEILTSDVPQINDALGEDEALLGRLYGFLQNTGPLNPLLASFFSKVMGVLINRKTGQVMSFLRNKADFVPLLLHHIGTSAIMDLLLRLLTCVEQPPLRREVLDVSPAS
;
A
#
# COMPACT_ATOMS: atom_id res chain seq x y z
N MET A 1 39.39 -14.15 4.50
CA MET A 1 38.86 -14.18 3.13
C MET A 1 38.64 -15.63 2.78
N PHE A 2 37.43 -16.05 2.43
CA PHE A 2 37.19 -17.28 1.66
C PHE A 2 35.66 -17.37 1.42
N TRP A 3 35.27 -17.06 0.17
CA TRP A 3 33.94 -17.20 -0.45
C TRP A 3 32.87 -16.13 -0.15
N LYS A 4 32.88 -15.06 -0.96
CA LYS A 4 31.62 -14.48 -1.46
C LYS A 4 31.26 -15.28 -2.72
N PHE A 5 30.34 -16.20 -2.59
CA PHE A 5 29.65 -16.78 -3.74
C PHE A 5 28.60 -15.76 -4.19
N ASP A 6 29.02 -14.78 -4.99
CA ASP A 6 28.09 -14.02 -5.82
C ASP A 6 27.71 -14.91 -7.01
N LEU A 7 26.88 -15.92 -6.74
CA LEU A 7 26.16 -16.64 -7.77
C LEU A 7 24.92 -15.80 -8.12
N HIS A 8 25.08 -14.84 -9.02
CA HIS A 8 24.00 -14.51 -9.93
C HIS A 8 23.79 -15.71 -10.88
N THR A 9 23.36 -16.84 -10.36
CA THR A 9 22.64 -17.82 -11.17
C THR A 9 21.29 -17.17 -11.42
N SER A 10 20.96 -16.83 -12.66
CA SER A 10 19.61 -16.36 -12.97
C SER A 10 18.64 -17.44 -12.51
N SER A 11 17.89 -17.16 -11.45
CA SER A 11 16.91 -18.11 -10.91
C SER A 11 15.90 -18.45 -12.02
N HIS A 12 15.32 -19.64 -11.98
CA HIS A 12 14.24 -19.99 -12.92
C HIS A 12 13.09 -18.97 -12.84
N ILE A 13 12.90 -18.41 -11.64
CA ILE A 13 12.03 -17.26 -11.34
C ILE A 13 12.33 -16.03 -12.21
N ASP A 14 13.60 -15.66 -12.46
CA ASP A 14 13.95 -14.55 -13.34
C ASP A 14 13.50 -14.76 -14.79
N THR A 15 13.43 -16.01 -15.24
CA THR A 15 12.94 -16.37 -16.58
C THR A 15 11.42 -16.33 -16.62
N LEU A 16 10.77 -16.81 -15.56
CA LEU A 16 9.31 -16.74 -15.43
C LEU A 16 8.81 -15.30 -15.38
N LEU A 17 9.47 -14.43 -14.61
CA LEU A 17 9.10 -13.02 -14.45
C LEU A 17 9.22 -12.20 -15.75
N GLN A 18 9.92 -12.71 -16.77
CA GLN A 18 9.99 -12.09 -18.10
C GLN A 18 8.82 -12.48 -19.01
N ARG A 19 8.00 -13.44 -18.61
CA ARG A 19 6.85 -13.89 -19.39
C ARG A 19 5.67 -12.97 -19.17
N ASP A 20 5.09 -12.46 -20.25
CA ASP A 20 3.89 -11.62 -20.20
C ASP A 20 2.64 -12.40 -19.72
N ASP A 21 2.63 -13.73 -19.88
CA ASP A 21 1.53 -14.62 -19.53
C ASP A 21 1.67 -15.25 -18.12
N LEU A 22 2.64 -14.80 -17.31
CA LEU A 22 2.89 -15.37 -15.99
C LEU A 22 1.71 -15.17 -15.04
N VAL A 23 1.15 -16.28 -14.54
CA VAL A 23 0.15 -16.28 -13.47
C VAL A 23 0.77 -16.58 -12.12
N LEU A 24 0.20 -16.03 -11.04
CA LEU A 24 0.72 -16.18 -9.68
C LEU A 24 0.89 -17.65 -9.28
N ALA A 25 -0.02 -18.54 -9.68
CA ALA A 25 0.06 -19.97 -9.38
C ALA A 25 1.38 -20.59 -9.89
N GLN A 26 1.78 -20.27 -11.13
CA GLN A 26 3.02 -20.77 -11.71
C GLN A 26 4.24 -20.29 -10.92
N LEU A 27 4.22 -19.04 -10.44
CA LEU A 27 5.31 -18.51 -9.61
C LEU A 27 5.36 -19.19 -8.24
N LEU A 28 4.20 -19.51 -7.64
CA LEU A 28 4.11 -20.15 -6.33
C LEU A 28 4.44 -21.64 -6.36
N ASP A 29 4.34 -22.29 -7.53
CA ASP A 29 4.71 -23.68 -7.73
C ASP A 29 6.24 -23.89 -7.80
N GLU A 30 7.04 -22.80 -7.90
CA GLU A 30 8.49 -22.88 -7.93
C GLU A 30 9.09 -23.23 -6.55
N GLU A 31 9.95 -24.25 -6.52
CA GLU A 31 10.52 -24.79 -5.26
C GLU A 31 11.38 -23.76 -4.50
N ASP A 32 12.00 -22.83 -5.22
CA ASP A 32 12.89 -21.81 -4.69
C ASP A 32 12.18 -20.47 -4.37
N VAL A 33 10.89 -20.32 -4.68
CA VAL A 33 10.15 -19.03 -4.53
C VAL A 33 10.23 -18.46 -3.12
N LEU A 34 10.12 -19.33 -2.11
CA LEU A 34 10.19 -18.92 -0.71
C LEU A 34 11.61 -18.53 -0.29
N GLN A 35 12.64 -19.07 -0.93
CA GLN A 35 14.03 -18.69 -0.65
C GLN A 35 14.39 -17.39 -1.36
N GLU A 36 13.96 -17.22 -2.61
CA GLU A 36 14.13 -15.97 -3.37
C GLU A 36 13.40 -14.79 -2.72
N CYS A 37 12.27 -15.03 -2.03
CA CYS A 37 11.59 -14.00 -1.23
C CYS A 37 12.40 -13.52 -0.01
N LYS A 38 13.38 -14.29 0.48
CA LYS A 38 14.21 -13.93 1.64
C LYS A 38 15.41 -13.07 1.27
N VAL A 39 15.78 -13.06 0.00
CA VAL A 39 16.88 -12.25 -0.53
C VAL A 39 16.33 -11.04 -1.29
N PRO A 40 17.09 -9.94 -1.41
CA PRO A 40 16.64 -8.80 -2.20
C PRO A 40 16.49 -9.17 -3.69
N HIS A 41 15.25 -9.40 -4.14
CA HIS A 41 14.92 -9.71 -5.54
C HIS A 41 13.93 -8.67 -6.11
N PRO A 42 14.41 -7.57 -6.73
CA PRO A 42 13.58 -6.43 -7.10
C PRO A 42 12.42 -6.75 -8.06
N LYS A 43 12.63 -7.60 -9.06
CA LYS A 43 11.58 -8.00 -10.01
C LYS A 43 10.48 -8.84 -9.35
N LEU A 44 10.87 -9.80 -8.52
CA LEU A 44 9.93 -10.63 -7.77
C LEU A 44 9.11 -9.76 -6.82
N LEU A 45 9.76 -8.83 -6.12
CA LEU A 45 9.10 -7.88 -5.25
C LEU A 45 8.10 -7.00 -6.02
N ASP A 46 8.49 -6.43 -7.16
CA ASP A 46 7.62 -5.62 -8.01
C ASP A 46 6.39 -6.41 -8.48
N TYR A 47 6.59 -7.65 -8.95
CA TYR A 47 5.50 -8.53 -9.38
C TYR A 47 4.53 -8.83 -8.23
N LEU A 48 5.05 -9.24 -7.06
CA LEU A 48 4.22 -9.57 -5.89
C LEU A 48 3.47 -8.33 -5.36
N LEU A 49 4.10 -7.15 -5.37
CA LEU A 49 3.46 -5.90 -4.97
C LEU A 49 2.33 -5.53 -5.94
N ARG A 50 2.55 -5.65 -7.25
CA ARG A 50 1.53 -5.40 -8.27
C ARG A 50 0.32 -6.32 -8.08
N VAL A 51 0.55 -7.62 -7.98
CA VAL A 51 -0.51 -8.62 -7.77
C VAL A 51 -1.24 -8.38 -6.45
N SER A 52 -0.51 -8.08 -5.37
CA SER A 52 -1.12 -7.74 -4.08
C SER A 52 -2.01 -6.49 -4.20
N CYS A 53 -1.56 -5.45 -4.90
CA CYS A 53 -2.35 -4.25 -5.13
C CYS A 53 -3.61 -4.56 -5.95
N GLU A 54 -3.53 -5.41 -6.97
CA GLU A 54 -4.70 -5.84 -7.76
C GLU A 54 -5.72 -6.58 -6.90
N ILE A 55 -5.27 -7.50 -6.05
CA ILE A 55 -6.14 -8.24 -5.12
C ILE A 55 -6.81 -7.27 -4.13
N LEU A 56 -6.04 -6.39 -3.48
CA LEU A 56 -6.55 -5.43 -2.49
C LEU A 56 -7.48 -4.37 -3.09
N THR A 57 -7.39 -4.12 -4.39
CA THR A 57 -8.26 -3.17 -5.12
C THR A 57 -9.36 -3.85 -5.93
N SER A 58 -9.40 -5.19 -5.93
CA SER A 58 -10.39 -6.00 -6.65
C SER A 58 -11.81 -5.72 -6.16
N ASP A 59 -12.80 -5.96 -7.01
CA ASP A 59 -14.21 -5.79 -6.68
C ASP A 59 -14.80 -7.02 -5.96
N VAL A 60 -14.07 -7.52 -4.96
CA VAL A 60 -14.48 -8.66 -4.13
C VAL A 60 -14.96 -8.12 -2.78
N PRO A 61 -16.27 -8.16 -2.48
CA PRO A 61 -16.83 -7.57 -1.25
C PRO A 61 -16.16 -8.07 0.02
N GLN A 62 -15.89 -9.37 0.12
CA GLN A 62 -15.28 -9.99 1.30
C GLN A 62 -13.90 -9.42 1.62
N ILE A 63 -13.11 -9.08 0.59
CA ILE A 63 -11.78 -8.47 0.76
C ILE A 63 -11.94 -7.01 1.20
N ASN A 64 -12.84 -6.27 0.56
CA ASN A 64 -13.10 -4.87 0.89
C ASN A 64 -13.68 -4.71 2.30
N ASP A 65 -14.57 -5.63 2.71
CA ASP A 65 -15.17 -5.68 4.04
C ASP A 65 -14.09 -5.96 5.09
N ALA A 66 -13.28 -7.00 4.89
CA ALA A 66 -12.17 -7.31 5.79
C ALA A 66 -11.20 -6.14 5.94
N LEU A 67 -10.79 -5.50 4.83
CA LEU A 67 -9.86 -4.36 4.87
C LEU A 67 -10.47 -3.10 5.49
N GLY A 68 -11.77 -2.86 5.29
CA GLY A 68 -12.44 -1.65 5.76
C GLY A 68 -12.92 -1.72 7.20
N GLU A 69 -13.16 -2.92 7.73
CA GLU A 69 -13.75 -3.13 9.06
C GLU A 69 -12.74 -3.64 10.10
N ASP A 70 -11.62 -4.22 9.68
CA ASP A 70 -10.53 -4.62 10.58
C ASP A 70 -9.55 -3.46 10.81
N GLU A 71 -9.65 -2.83 11.98
CA GLU A 71 -8.75 -1.74 12.38
C GLU A 71 -7.27 -2.14 12.42
N ALA A 72 -6.95 -3.43 12.67
CA ALA A 72 -5.57 -3.89 12.67
C ALA A 72 -5.00 -3.92 11.24
N LEU A 73 -5.80 -4.30 10.25
CA LEU A 73 -5.41 -4.24 8.83
C LEU A 73 -5.29 -2.81 8.34
N LEU A 74 -6.24 -1.94 8.67
CA LEU A 74 -6.15 -0.50 8.40
C LEU A 74 -4.91 0.11 9.07
N GLY A 75 -4.62 -0.30 10.31
CA GLY A 75 -3.43 0.10 11.04
C GLY A 75 -2.13 -0.27 10.32
N ARG A 76 -2.05 -1.45 9.72
CA ARG A 76 -0.88 -1.87 8.92
C ARG A 76 -0.70 -1.04 7.66
N LEU A 77 -1.79 -0.76 6.93
CA LEU A 77 -1.75 0.13 5.76
C LEU A 77 -1.32 1.54 6.18
N TYR A 78 -1.95 2.07 7.22
CA TYR A 78 -1.65 3.39 7.78
C TYR A 78 -0.18 3.53 8.22
N GLY A 79 0.41 2.47 8.78
CA GLY A 79 1.81 2.44 9.21
C GLY A 79 2.81 2.81 8.11
N PHE A 80 2.43 2.67 6.83
CA PHE A 80 3.24 3.16 5.71
C PHE A 80 3.53 4.67 5.79
N LEU A 81 2.60 5.48 6.28
CA LEU A 81 2.78 6.92 6.45
C LEU A 81 3.68 7.27 7.64
N GLN A 82 3.76 6.40 8.65
CA GLN A 82 4.55 6.62 9.86
C GLN A 82 6.07 6.51 9.62
N ASN A 83 6.49 6.13 8.41
CA ASN A 83 7.89 6.17 8.02
C ASN A 83 8.43 7.60 8.09
N THR A 84 9.52 7.80 8.83
CA THR A 84 10.15 9.11 9.01
C THR A 84 10.97 9.57 7.81
N GLY A 85 11.50 8.62 7.02
CA GLY A 85 12.23 8.87 5.79
C GLY A 85 11.34 9.12 4.56
N PRO A 86 11.93 9.45 3.40
CA PRO A 86 11.18 9.63 2.17
C PRO A 86 10.49 8.32 1.75
N LEU A 87 9.23 8.40 1.34
CA LEU A 87 8.50 7.25 0.83
C LEU A 87 9.05 6.81 -0.53
N ASN A 88 9.03 5.50 -0.77
CA ASN A 88 9.27 4.97 -2.11
C ASN A 88 8.10 5.37 -3.02
N PRO A 89 8.32 6.07 -4.15
CA PRO A 89 7.24 6.56 -5.01
C PRO A 89 6.34 5.45 -5.57
N LEU A 90 6.90 4.27 -5.88
CA LEU A 90 6.15 3.13 -6.38
C LEU A 90 5.24 2.57 -5.28
N LEU A 91 5.77 2.32 -4.09
CA LEU A 91 4.97 1.86 -2.94
C LEU A 91 3.90 2.89 -2.57
N ALA A 92 4.23 4.18 -2.62
CA ALA A 92 3.27 5.25 -2.36
C ALA A 92 2.13 5.25 -3.38
N SER A 93 2.40 4.92 -4.65
CA SER A 93 1.37 4.78 -5.67
C SER A 93 0.42 3.61 -5.39
N PHE A 94 0.94 2.45 -4.98
CA PHE A 94 0.12 1.31 -4.56
C PHE A 94 -0.69 1.63 -3.31
N PHE A 95 -0.06 2.22 -2.28
CA PHE A 95 -0.74 2.67 -1.07
C PHE A 95 -1.88 3.65 -1.38
N SER A 96 -1.61 4.69 -2.17
CA SER A 96 -2.60 5.69 -2.57
C SER A 96 -3.76 5.06 -3.33
N LYS A 97 -3.49 4.09 -4.21
CA LYS A 97 -4.52 3.35 -4.94
C LYS A 97 -5.41 2.52 -4.00
N VAL A 98 -4.81 1.73 -3.10
CA VAL A 98 -5.55 0.91 -2.12
C VAL A 98 -6.39 1.79 -1.20
N MET A 99 -5.78 2.82 -0.58
CA MET A 99 -6.49 3.75 0.28
C MET A 99 -7.60 4.48 -0.47
N GLY A 100 -7.35 4.94 -1.69
CA GLY A 100 -8.36 5.62 -2.51
C GLY A 100 -9.59 4.73 -2.80
N VAL A 101 -9.36 3.44 -3.09
CA VAL A 101 -10.46 2.48 -3.28
C VAL A 101 -11.22 2.24 -1.97
N LEU A 102 -10.52 2.06 -0.85
CA LEU A 102 -11.16 1.87 0.46
C LEU A 102 -11.95 3.11 0.90
N ILE A 103 -11.42 4.31 0.69
CA ILE A 103 -12.12 5.58 0.99
C ILE A 103 -13.41 5.69 0.16
N ASN A 104 -13.40 5.25 -1.09
CA ASN A 104 -14.59 5.31 -1.94
C ASN A 104 -15.63 4.24 -1.53
N ARG A 105 -15.19 3.00 -1.31
CA ARG A 105 -16.09 1.86 -1.03
C ARG A 105 -16.56 1.77 0.42
N LYS A 106 -15.73 2.18 1.38
CA LYS A 106 -15.91 2.05 2.83
C LYS A 106 -15.69 3.39 3.55
N THR A 107 -16.21 4.46 2.98
CA THR A 107 -15.97 5.84 3.44
C THR A 107 -16.22 6.02 4.93
N GLY A 108 -17.37 5.55 5.45
CA GLY A 108 -17.73 5.74 6.85
C GLY A 108 -16.72 5.11 7.81
N GLN A 109 -16.37 3.85 7.57
CA GLN A 109 -15.44 3.10 8.41
C GLN A 109 -14.02 3.68 8.33
N VAL A 110 -13.52 3.91 7.11
CA VAL A 110 -12.15 4.42 6.91
C VAL A 110 -12.01 5.83 7.47
N MET A 111 -13.01 6.70 7.29
CA MET A 111 -12.96 8.06 7.84
C MET A 111 -13.07 8.08 9.37
N SER A 112 -13.88 7.19 9.96
CA SER A 112 -13.91 7.00 11.41
C SER A 112 -12.55 6.58 11.95
N PHE A 113 -11.90 5.61 11.30
CA PHE A 113 -10.55 5.17 11.65
C PHE A 113 -9.52 6.32 11.55
N LEU A 114 -9.49 7.03 10.41
CA LEU A 114 -8.52 8.11 10.18
C LEU A 114 -8.72 9.28 11.15
N ARG A 115 -9.96 9.58 11.55
CA ARG A 115 -10.27 10.62 12.54
C ARG A 115 -9.65 10.32 13.91
N ASN A 116 -9.57 9.05 14.28
CA ASN A 116 -8.94 8.63 15.54
C ASN A 116 -7.40 8.70 15.49
N LYS A 117 -6.81 9.11 14.37
CA LYS A 117 -5.36 9.28 14.18
C LYS A 117 -4.99 10.76 14.08
N ALA A 118 -4.68 11.37 15.22
CA ALA A 118 -4.31 12.79 15.29
C ALA A 118 -3.07 13.17 14.45
N ASP A 119 -2.19 12.19 14.19
CA ASP A 119 -0.98 12.31 13.37
C ASP A 119 -1.25 12.16 11.86
N PHE A 120 -2.47 11.81 11.42
CA PHE A 120 -2.74 11.55 10.01
C PHE A 120 -2.46 12.75 9.09
N VAL A 121 -3.03 13.92 9.40
CA VAL A 121 -2.82 15.13 8.59
C VAL A 121 -1.36 15.57 8.63
N PRO A 122 -0.69 15.66 9.80
CA PRO A 122 0.75 15.89 9.86
C PRO A 122 1.58 14.94 8.98
N LEU A 123 1.27 13.64 8.98
CA LEU A 123 1.99 12.66 8.17
C LEU A 123 1.73 12.83 6.66
N LEU A 124 0.50 13.14 6.25
CA LEU A 124 0.20 13.47 4.84
C LEU A 124 1.00 14.69 4.37
N LEU A 125 1.10 15.73 5.21
CA LEU A 125 1.85 16.93 4.90
C LEU A 125 3.36 16.68 4.85
N HIS A 126 3.88 15.87 5.78
CA HIS A 126 5.29 15.46 5.76
C HIS A 126 5.68 14.76 4.45
N HIS A 127 4.76 13.96 3.89
CA HIS A 127 4.98 13.19 2.66
C HIS A 127 4.42 13.83 1.39
N ILE A 128 3.93 15.07 1.44
CA ILE A 128 3.18 15.72 0.36
C ILE A 128 3.99 15.89 -0.95
N GLY A 129 5.32 15.91 -0.85
CA GLY A 129 6.21 15.94 -2.00
C GLY A 129 6.14 14.69 -2.88
N THR A 130 5.55 13.60 -2.39
CA THR A 130 5.29 12.38 -3.17
C THR A 130 3.95 12.52 -3.88
N SER A 131 3.95 12.55 -5.23
CA SER A 131 2.74 12.81 -6.03
C SER A 131 1.55 11.93 -5.66
N ALA A 132 1.77 10.65 -5.39
CA ALA A 132 0.71 9.72 -4.98
C ALA A 132 0.02 10.12 -3.67
N ILE A 133 0.75 10.74 -2.74
CA ILE A 133 0.22 11.23 -1.46
C ILE A 133 -0.58 12.52 -1.67
N MET A 134 -0.09 13.43 -2.51
CA MET A 134 -0.86 14.61 -2.94
C MET A 134 -2.19 14.19 -3.58
N ASP A 135 -2.17 13.21 -4.49
CA ASP A 135 -3.39 12.70 -5.13
C ASP A 135 -4.34 12.04 -4.14
N LEU A 136 -3.82 11.40 -3.09
CA LEU A 136 -4.63 10.84 -2.01
C LEU A 136 -5.29 11.95 -1.19
N LEU A 137 -4.53 13.00 -0.84
CA LEU A 137 -5.06 14.17 -0.14
C LEU A 137 -6.16 14.85 -0.97
N LEU A 138 -5.92 15.10 -2.26
CA LEU A 138 -6.94 15.67 -3.15
C LEU A 138 -8.19 14.80 -3.18
N ARG A 139 -8.05 13.47 -3.29
CA ARG A 139 -9.17 12.53 -3.23
C ARG A 139 -9.94 12.62 -1.92
N LEU A 140 -9.27 12.70 -0.78
CA LEU A 140 -9.92 12.91 0.51
C LEU A 140 -10.69 14.23 0.56
N LEU A 141 -10.16 15.29 -0.04
CA LEU A 141 -10.82 16.59 -0.10
C LEU A 141 -12.05 16.59 -1.02
N THR A 142 -12.04 15.80 -2.10
CA THR A 142 -13.10 15.76 -3.11
C THR A 142 -14.15 14.69 -2.85
N CYS A 143 -13.78 13.53 -2.31
CA CYS A 143 -14.71 12.43 -2.00
C CYS A 143 -15.60 12.74 -0.80
N VAL A 144 -15.23 13.73 0.01
CA VAL A 144 -16.07 14.20 1.11
C VAL A 144 -17.03 15.25 0.58
N GLU A 145 -18.11 14.79 -0.04
CA GLU A 145 -19.22 15.64 -0.48
C GLU A 145 -19.98 16.27 0.70
N GLN A 146 -19.74 15.81 1.94
CA GLN A 146 -20.31 16.41 3.14
C GLN A 146 -19.33 17.44 3.77
N PRO A 147 -19.61 18.75 3.69
CA PRO A 147 -18.81 19.79 4.34
C PRO A 147 -18.38 19.52 5.80
N PRO A 148 -19.20 18.89 6.68
CA PRO A 148 -18.79 18.62 8.06
C PRO A 148 -17.65 17.58 8.17
N LEU A 149 -17.70 16.49 7.42
CA LEU A 149 -16.68 15.42 7.51
C LEU A 149 -15.30 15.91 7.03
N ARG A 150 -15.26 16.83 6.06
CA ARG A 150 -14.01 17.41 5.54
C ARG A 150 -13.36 18.34 6.57
N ARG A 151 -14.17 19.15 7.26
CA ARG A 151 -13.69 19.96 8.39
C ARG A 151 -13.21 19.08 9.52
N GLU A 152 -13.93 18.02 9.87
CA GLU A 152 -13.60 17.17 11.02
C GLU A 152 -12.34 16.31 10.85
N VAL A 153 -11.95 15.95 9.61
CA VAL A 153 -10.67 15.27 9.35
C VAL A 153 -9.49 16.25 9.32
N LEU A 154 -9.73 17.51 8.95
CA LEU A 154 -8.68 18.53 8.76
C LEU A 154 -8.52 19.48 9.95
N ASP A 155 -9.54 19.61 10.81
CA ASP A 155 -9.46 20.36 12.06
C ASP A 155 -8.68 19.54 13.09
N VAL A 156 -7.37 19.75 13.08
CA VAL A 156 -6.54 19.46 14.25
C VAL A 156 -6.88 20.54 15.27
N SER A 157 -7.81 20.26 16.18
CA SER A 157 -8.00 21.16 17.33
C SER A 157 -6.64 21.37 18.01
N PRO A 158 -6.18 22.60 18.23
CA PRO A 158 -5.02 22.83 19.06
C PRO A 158 -5.38 22.30 20.44
N ALA A 159 -4.64 21.29 20.91
CA ALA A 159 -4.72 20.86 22.29
C ALA A 159 -4.46 22.09 23.17
N SER A 160 -5.50 22.53 23.87
CA SER A 160 -5.46 23.56 24.91
C SER A 160 -4.46 23.21 26.00
#